data_AF-A0A1I2EHX7-F1
#
_entry.id   AF-A0A1I2EHX7-F1
#
_cell.length_a   1.000
_cell.length_b   1.000
_cell.length_c   1.000
_cell.angle_alpha   90.00
_cell.angle_beta   90.00
_cell.angle_gamma   90.00
#
_symmetry.space_group_name_H-M   'P 1'
#
loop_
_entity.id
_entity.type
_entity.pdbx_description
1 polymer ?
#
loop_
_entity_poly.entity_id
_entity_poly.type
_entity_poly.pdbx_seq_one_letter_code
_entity_poly.pdbx_strand_id
1 'polypeptide(L)'
;MSAQLQPLAAPLLETTRRLIGALQHEPSVEMRLALAKRLVRQLGDEAYPVFLKVLLIVAESEDSAAKQLVADLLAAAARRMDLPSGPLSAWGGSSGDGMSSLTRRRLLGPIEYLTVWHCQQTQRPMLEEALYADAVRKLLALFDLNPELRELYAGKLGSDAGGELEGTYTRDTRDILSRLAQRWRKPESTPDEVVRAALRGDAPSTPVPPGWIVHRL
;
A
#
# COMPACT_ATOMS: atom_id res chain seq x y z
N MET A 1 11.95 16.91 -18.67
CA MET A 1 12.19 15.47 -18.96
C MET A 1 10.87 14.70 -18.86
N SER A 2 9.84 15.12 -19.63
CA SER A 2 8.44 14.77 -19.35
C SER A 2 7.74 13.99 -20.48
N ALA A 3 8.45 13.71 -21.57
CA ALA A 3 7.87 13.13 -22.79
C ALA A 3 7.80 11.59 -22.80
N GLN A 4 8.51 10.90 -21.88
CA GLN A 4 8.61 9.44 -21.89
C GLN A 4 7.61 8.70 -20.97
N LEU A 5 6.84 9.41 -20.14
CA LEU A 5 5.82 8.80 -19.25
C LEU A 5 4.41 8.72 -19.87
N GLN A 6 4.11 9.56 -20.87
CA GLN A 6 2.82 9.53 -21.59
C GLN A 6 2.49 8.21 -22.33
N PRO A 7 3.43 7.46 -22.97
CA PRO A 7 3.06 6.29 -23.75
C PRO A 7 2.54 5.10 -22.91
N LEU A 8 2.81 5.08 -21.60
CA LEU A 8 2.33 4.02 -20.70
C LEU A 8 1.00 4.37 -20.00
N ALA A 9 0.59 5.63 -20.00
CA ALA A 9 -0.60 6.09 -19.29
C ALA A 9 -1.89 5.64 -20.00
N ALA A 10 -1.97 5.82 -21.33
CA ALA A 10 -3.17 5.47 -22.09
C ALA A 10 -3.49 3.96 -22.07
N PRO A 11 -2.52 3.04 -22.27
CA PRO A 11 -2.76 1.61 -22.13
C PRO A 11 -3.26 1.23 -20.73
N LEU A 12 -2.69 1.82 -19.68
CA LEU A 12 -3.06 1.51 -18.29
C LEU A 12 -4.46 2.01 -17.94
N LEU A 13 -4.84 3.21 -18.41
CA LEU A 13 -6.21 3.71 -18.27
C LEU A 13 -7.20 2.80 -18.97
N GLU A 14 -6.87 2.35 -20.18
CA GLU A 14 -7.72 1.42 -20.93
C GLU A 14 -7.82 0.05 -20.23
N THR A 15 -6.72 -0.50 -19.72
CA THR A 15 -6.73 -1.72 -18.89
C THR A 15 -7.62 -1.53 -17.66
N THR A 16 -7.52 -0.39 -16.99
CA THR A 16 -8.34 -0.07 -15.81
C THR A 16 -9.82 -0.03 -16.16
N ARG A 17 -10.20 0.68 -17.24
CA ARG A 17 -11.58 0.74 -17.73
C ARG A 17 -12.14 -0.63 -18.06
N ARG A 18 -11.37 -1.47 -18.75
CA ARG A 18 -11.78 -2.84 -19.11
C ARG A 18 -11.98 -3.71 -17.88
N LEU A 19 -11.08 -3.63 -16.90
CA LEU A 19 -11.22 -4.35 -15.64
C LEU A 19 -12.50 -3.94 -14.94
N ILE A 20 -12.71 -2.64 -14.75
CA ILE A 20 -13.90 -2.12 -14.05
C ILE A 20 -15.18 -2.50 -14.79
N GLY A 21 -15.21 -2.35 -16.11
CA GLY A 21 -16.32 -2.81 -16.94
C GLY A 21 -16.61 -4.30 -16.76
N ALA A 22 -15.58 -5.16 -16.76
CA ALA A 22 -15.75 -6.59 -16.52
C ALA A 22 -16.28 -6.88 -15.09
N LEU A 23 -15.77 -6.19 -14.07
CA LEU A 23 -16.24 -6.35 -12.70
C LEU A 23 -17.69 -5.89 -12.51
N GLN A 24 -18.11 -4.82 -13.18
CA GLN A 24 -19.48 -4.31 -13.12
C GLN A 24 -20.49 -5.30 -13.70
N HIS A 25 -20.13 -6.01 -14.78
CA HIS A 25 -21.02 -6.98 -15.45
C HIS A 25 -21.01 -8.37 -14.80
N GLU A 26 -19.99 -8.70 -14.01
CA GLU A 26 -19.91 -9.99 -13.31
C GLU A 26 -20.68 -9.92 -11.98
N PRO A 27 -21.76 -10.69 -11.77
CA PRO A 27 -22.52 -10.66 -10.50
C PRO A 27 -21.84 -11.39 -9.34
N SER A 28 -20.95 -12.36 -9.61
CA SER A 28 -20.34 -13.18 -8.57
C SER A 28 -19.11 -12.52 -7.96
N VAL A 29 -19.14 -12.31 -6.64
CA VAL A 29 -17.98 -11.80 -5.88
C VAL A 29 -16.77 -12.73 -6.01
N GLU A 30 -16.98 -14.05 -6.01
CA GLU A 30 -15.91 -15.05 -6.23
C GLU A 30 -15.21 -14.82 -7.57
N MET A 31 -16.00 -14.61 -8.63
CA MET A 31 -15.47 -14.42 -9.97
C MET A 31 -14.79 -13.06 -10.12
N ARG A 32 -15.35 -11.99 -9.53
CA ARG A 32 -14.69 -10.68 -9.45
C ARG A 32 -13.31 -10.77 -8.79
N LEU A 33 -13.21 -11.51 -7.69
CA LEU A 33 -11.93 -11.75 -7.00
C LEU A 33 -10.96 -12.54 -7.88
N ALA A 34 -11.45 -13.58 -8.56
CA ALA A 34 -10.65 -14.38 -9.47
C ALA A 34 -10.09 -13.54 -10.63
N LEU A 35 -10.89 -12.63 -11.21
CA LEU A 35 -10.49 -11.70 -12.26
C LEU A 35 -9.41 -10.72 -11.77
N ALA A 36 -9.61 -10.10 -10.60
CA ALA A 36 -8.64 -9.18 -10.03
C ALA A 36 -7.29 -9.86 -9.75
N LYS A 37 -7.30 -11.07 -9.18
CA LYS A 37 -6.08 -11.84 -8.95
C LYS A 37 -5.44 -12.33 -10.24
N ARG A 38 -6.24 -12.70 -11.24
CA ARG A 38 -5.73 -13.07 -12.57
C ARG A 38 -4.97 -11.90 -13.18
N LEU A 39 -5.47 -10.67 -13.05
CA LEU A 39 -4.74 -9.49 -13.50
C LEU A 39 -3.38 -9.39 -12.81
N VAL A 40 -3.32 -9.46 -11.48
CA VAL A 40 -2.04 -9.42 -10.74
C VAL A 40 -1.08 -10.52 -11.20
N ARG A 41 -1.56 -11.76 -11.36
CA ARG A 41 -0.74 -12.87 -11.84
C ARG A 41 -0.28 -12.71 -13.29
N GLN A 42 -1.13 -12.20 -14.19
CA GLN A 42 -0.78 -11.99 -15.59
C GLN A 42 0.21 -10.85 -15.79
N LEU A 43 0.17 -9.85 -14.92
CA LEU A 43 1.17 -8.79 -14.87
C LEU A 43 2.54 -9.35 -14.46
N GLY A 44 2.57 -10.42 -13.66
CA GLY A 44 3.78 -11.08 -13.18
C GLY A 44 4.26 -10.52 -11.84
N ASP A 45 5.16 -11.25 -11.19
CA ASP A 45 5.64 -10.95 -9.82
C ASP A 45 6.21 -9.54 -9.66
N GLU A 46 6.86 -9.00 -10.69
CA GLU A 46 7.47 -7.67 -10.70
C GLU A 46 6.50 -6.53 -11.07
N ALA A 47 5.24 -6.84 -11.36
CA ALA A 47 4.30 -5.86 -11.88
C ALA A 47 3.20 -5.49 -10.87
N TYR A 48 3.35 -5.87 -9.61
CA TYR A 48 2.48 -5.38 -8.53
C TYR A 48 2.34 -3.84 -8.48
N PRO A 49 3.38 -3.03 -8.75
CA PRO A 49 3.21 -1.58 -8.88
C PRO A 49 2.24 -1.14 -9.98
N VAL A 50 2.05 -1.95 -11.04
CA VAL A 50 1.04 -1.68 -12.08
C VAL A 50 -0.36 -1.86 -11.49
N PHE A 51 -0.57 -2.91 -10.70
CA PHE A 51 -1.83 -3.10 -9.98
C PHE A 51 -2.10 -1.96 -8.99
N LEU A 52 -1.08 -1.49 -8.25
CA LEU A 52 -1.23 -0.32 -7.38
C LEU A 52 -1.67 0.92 -8.18
N LYS A 53 -1.08 1.15 -9.36
CA LYS A 53 -1.51 2.25 -10.23
C LYS A 53 -2.96 2.09 -10.70
N VAL A 54 -3.43 0.87 -10.98
CA VAL A 54 -4.86 0.63 -11.29
C VAL A 54 -5.74 1.07 -10.11
N LEU A 55 -5.39 0.70 -8.88
CA LEU A 55 -6.13 1.14 -7.68
C LEU A 55 -6.12 2.65 -7.52
N LEU A 56 -4.98 3.30 -7.75
CA LEU A 56 -4.84 4.76 -7.67
C LEU A 56 -5.67 5.48 -8.75
N ILE A 57 -5.69 4.96 -9.99
CA ILE A 57 -6.55 5.48 -11.07
C ILE A 57 -8.02 5.39 -10.66
N VAL A 58 -8.45 4.27 -10.07
CA VAL A 58 -9.83 4.13 -9.59
C VAL A 58 -10.11 5.12 -8.46
N ALA A 59 -9.20 5.24 -7.49
CA ALA A 59 -9.34 6.17 -6.36
C ALA A 59 -9.46 7.65 -6.81
N GLU A 60 -8.75 8.04 -7.87
CA GLU A 60 -8.80 9.37 -8.47
C GLU A 60 -10.00 9.63 -9.38
N SER A 61 -10.64 8.58 -9.90
CA SER A 61 -11.73 8.74 -10.87
C SER A 61 -12.95 9.47 -10.27
N GLU A 62 -13.85 9.97 -11.11
CA GLU A 62 -15.14 10.52 -10.65
C GLU A 62 -16.24 9.45 -10.55
N ASP A 63 -15.94 8.22 -10.98
CA ASP A 63 -16.88 7.10 -10.98
C ASP A 63 -17.02 6.51 -9.57
N SER A 64 -17.99 7.04 -8.82
CA SER A 64 -18.29 6.60 -7.46
C SER A 64 -18.72 5.13 -7.40
N ALA A 65 -19.38 4.61 -8.45
CA ALA A 65 -19.80 3.22 -8.51
C ALA A 65 -18.60 2.28 -8.68
N ALA A 66 -17.64 2.66 -9.53
CA ALA A 66 -16.39 1.92 -9.68
C ALA A 66 -15.56 1.90 -8.38
N LYS A 67 -15.48 3.03 -7.67
CA LYS A 67 -14.78 3.10 -6.38
C LYS A 67 -15.43 2.18 -5.34
N GLN A 68 -16.75 2.27 -5.19
CA GLN A 68 -17.48 1.41 -4.25
C GLN A 68 -17.30 -0.07 -4.59
N LEU A 69 -17.42 -0.43 -5.88
CA LEU A 69 -17.23 -1.79 -6.35
C LEU A 69 -15.84 -2.35 -6.00
N VAL A 70 -14.80 -1.54 -6.16
CA VAL A 70 -13.43 -1.95 -5.80
C VAL A 70 -13.25 -2.04 -4.30
N ALA A 71 -13.82 -1.11 -3.52
CA ALA A 71 -13.78 -1.18 -2.05
C ALA A 71 -14.46 -2.45 -1.53
N ASP A 72 -15.66 -2.78 -2.05
CA ASP A 72 -16.40 -3.99 -1.67
C ASP A 72 -15.65 -5.26 -2.08
N LEU A 73 -15.00 -5.24 -3.24
CA LEU A 73 -14.16 -6.35 -3.70
C LEU A 73 -12.98 -6.58 -2.75
N LEU A 74 -12.30 -5.51 -2.35
CA LEU A 74 -11.18 -5.57 -1.41
C LEU A 74 -11.63 -6.00 -0.01
N ALA A 75 -12.82 -5.57 0.44
CA ALA A 75 -13.42 -6.04 1.69
C ALA A 75 -13.63 -7.57 1.66
N ALA A 76 -14.22 -8.09 0.58
CA ALA A 76 -14.42 -9.52 0.39
C ALA A 76 -13.09 -10.29 0.36
N ALA A 77 -12.04 -9.72 -0.25
CA ALA A 77 -10.70 -10.29 -0.24
C ALA A 77 -10.08 -10.29 1.16
N ALA A 78 -10.23 -9.19 1.91
CA ALA A 78 -9.70 -9.04 3.27
C ALA A 78 -10.31 -10.05 4.23
N ARG A 79 -11.63 -10.24 4.19
CA ARG A 79 -12.34 -11.26 5.00
C ARG A 79 -11.80 -12.67 4.81
N ARG A 80 -11.27 -12.96 3.62
CA ARG A 80 -10.73 -14.28 3.24
C ARG A 80 -9.23 -14.39 3.45
N MET A 81 -8.60 -13.35 3.98
CA MET A 81 -7.12 -13.26 4.10
C MET A 81 -6.42 -13.42 2.74
N ASP A 82 -7.05 -12.91 1.69
CA ASP A 82 -6.71 -13.21 0.30
C ASP A 82 -6.65 -11.94 -0.55
N LEU A 83 -6.16 -10.87 0.08
CA LEU A 83 -5.95 -9.58 -0.54
C LEU A 83 -4.92 -9.68 -1.67
N PRO A 84 -5.13 -8.94 -2.78
CA PRO A 84 -4.12 -8.80 -3.81
C PRO A 84 -2.80 -8.34 -3.21
N SER A 85 -1.75 -9.15 -3.36
CA SER A 85 -0.46 -8.93 -2.73
C SER A 85 0.66 -9.26 -3.69
N GLY A 86 1.81 -8.59 -3.52
CA GLY A 86 2.94 -8.71 -4.43
C GLY A 86 4.26 -8.81 -3.68
N PRO A 87 5.25 -9.51 -4.25
CA PRO A 87 6.56 -9.62 -3.63
C PRO A 87 7.33 -8.30 -3.75
N LEU A 88 8.09 -7.96 -2.73
CA LEU A 88 9.11 -6.90 -2.80
C LEU A 88 10.39 -7.43 -2.14
N SER A 89 11.45 -7.53 -2.93
CA SER A 89 12.75 -8.01 -2.43
C SER A 89 13.53 -6.84 -1.83
N ALA A 90 13.88 -6.93 -0.53
CA ALA A 90 14.88 -6.04 0.06
C ALA A 90 16.29 -6.46 -0.41
N TRP A 91 17.12 -5.50 -0.82
CA TRP A 91 18.50 -5.79 -1.19
C TRP A 91 19.32 -6.20 0.04
N GLY A 92 19.98 -7.36 -0.04
CA GLY A 92 20.67 -8.05 1.06
C GLY A 92 20.54 -9.58 0.97
N GLY A 93 19.50 -10.09 0.31
CA GLY A 93 19.44 -11.47 -0.16
C GLY A 93 20.26 -11.63 -1.44
N SER A 94 21.58 -11.49 -1.34
CA SER A 94 22.44 -11.91 -2.43
C SER A 94 22.15 -13.38 -2.72
N SER A 95 22.04 -13.70 -4.00
CA SER A 95 22.23 -15.04 -4.55
C SER A 95 23.64 -15.51 -4.20
N GLY A 96 23.84 -15.82 -2.92
CA GLY A 96 25.03 -16.43 -2.34
C GLY A 96 24.69 -17.89 -2.06
N ASP A 97 25.43 -18.75 -2.75
CA ASP A 97 25.53 -20.18 -2.51
C ASP A 97 25.66 -20.46 -1.00
N GLY A 98 24.79 -21.32 -0.45
CA GLY A 98 24.84 -21.73 0.96
C GLY A 98 23.53 -21.57 1.74
N MET A 99 22.67 -22.59 1.67
CA MET A 99 21.80 -23.16 2.73
C MET A 99 21.05 -22.25 3.75
N SER A 100 20.92 -20.93 3.57
CA SER A 100 20.23 -20.04 4.53
C SER A 100 19.39 -18.91 3.89
N SER A 101 19.09 -18.96 2.59
CA SER A 101 18.28 -17.96 1.88
C SER A 101 16.79 -18.32 1.83
N LEU A 102 16.25 -18.81 2.95
CA LEU A 102 14.80 -18.93 3.16
C LEU A 102 14.17 -17.60 3.56
N THR A 103 14.70 -16.46 3.11
CA THR A 103 13.97 -15.19 3.07
C THR A 103 12.82 -15.36 2.10
N ARG A 104 11.77 -16.02 2.59
CA ARG A 104 10.48 -16.24 1.96
C ARG A 104 10.05 -14.86 1.44
N ARG A 105 10.00 -14.68 0.11
CA ARG A 105 9.46 -13.47 -0.51
C ARG A 105 8.01 -13.33 -0.04
N ARG A 106 7.79 -12.62 1.07
CA ARG A 106 6.45 -12.42 1.64
C ARG A 106 5.70 -11.48 0.71
N LEU A 107 4.43 -11.82 0.47
CA LEU A 107 3.54 -11.02 -0.34
C LEU A 107 3.03 -9.85 0.50
N LEU A 108 3.27 -8.63 0.02
CA LEU A 108 2.86 -7.40 0.68
C LEU A 108 1.54 -6.91 0.09
N GLY A 109 0.63 -6.47 0.95
CA GLY A 109 -0.58 -5.76 0.53
C GLY A 109 -0.28 -4.35 0.03
N PRO A 110 -1.29 -3.61 -0.48
CA PRO A 110 -1.05 -2.31 -1.09
C PRO A 110 -0.32 -1.28 -0.22
N ILE A 111 -0.74 -1.09 1.03
CA ILE A 111 -0.16 -0.07 1.92
C ILE A 111 1.22 -0.52 2.43
N GLU A 112 1.38 -1.80 2.74
CA GLU A 112 2.62 -2.41 3.18
C GLU A 112 3.69 -2.32 2.09
N TYR A 113 3.32 -2.62 0.84
CA TYR A 113 4.21 -2.52 -0.31
C TYR A 113 4.72 -1.10 -0.50
N LEU A 114 3.83 -0.10 -0.49
CA LEU A 114 4.21 1.31 -0.60
C LEU A 114 5.11 1.74 0.57
N THR A 115 4.82 1.29 1.78
CA THR A 115 5.61 1.65 2.97
C THR A 115 7.00 1.03 2.93
N VAL A 116 7.11 -0.24 2.53
CA VAL A 116 8.42 -0.89 2.34
C VAL A 116 9.20 -0.19 1.22
N TRP A 117 8.57 0.12 0.09
CA TRP A 117 9.22 0.82 -1.02
C TRP A 117 9.68 2.24 -0.64
N HIS A 118 8.94 2.92 0.24
CA HIS A 118 9.34 4.23 0.76
C HIS A 118 10.53 4.14 1.74
N CYS A 119 10.52 3.16 2.65
CA CYS A 119 11.52 3.07 3.71
C CYS A 119 12.83 2.37 3.32
N GLN A 120 12.82 1.55 2.26
CA GLN A 120 13.90 0.62 1.97
C GLN A 120 14.45 0.83 0.57
N GLN A 121 15.76 0.65 0.43
CA GLN A 121 16.37 0.51 -0.88
C GLN A 121 15.88 -0.81 -1.50
N THR A 122 15.26 -0.71 -2.66
CA THR A 122 14.77 -1.84 -3.44
C THR A 122 15.51 -1.88 -4.77
N GLN A 123 15.16 -2.84 -5.64
CA GLN A 123 15.61 -2.83 -7.03
C GLN A 123 15.05 -1.64 -7.85
N ARG A 124 14.19 -0.82 -7.24
CA ARG A 124 13.53 0.33 -7.85
C ARG A 124 14.07 1.63 -7.25
N PRO A 125 13.99 2.75 -7.99
CA PRO A 125 14.22 4.08 -7.41
C PRO A 125 13.37 4.27 -6.14
N MET A 126 13.92 4.94 -5.14
CA MET A 126 13.26 5.13 -3.86
C MET A 126 11.96 5.93 -4.05
N LEU A 127 10.88 5.49 -3.39
CA LEU A 127 9.61 6.19 -3.46
C LEU A 127 9.67 7.45 -2.59
N GLU A 128 9.63 8.61 -3.24
CA GLU A 128 9.66 9.91 -2.55
C GLU A 128 8.49 10.07 -1.58
N GLU A 129 8.73 10.80 -0.48
CA GLU A 129 7.74 11.01 0.58
C GLU A 129 6.42 11.59 0.06
N ALA A 130 6.48 12.57 -0.85
CA ALA A 130 5.29 13.19 -1.42
C ALA A 130 4.44 12.20 -2.24
N LEU A 131 5.07 11.33 -3.04
CA LEU A 131 4.40 10.30 -3.83
C LEU A 131 3.84 9.19 -2.93
N TYR A 132 4.59 8.78 -1.91
CA TYR A 132 4.12 7.85 -0.90
C TYR A 132 2.89 8.40 -0.17
N ALA A 133 2.97 9.63 0.33
CA ALA A 133 1.89 10.30 1.06
C ALA A 133 0.61 10.37 0.23
N ASP A 134 0.73 10.79 -1.03
CA ASP A 134 -0.37 10.90 -1.96
C ASP A 134 -1.00 9.54 -2.31
N ALA A 135 -0.16 8.53 -2.61
CA ALA A 135 -0.65 7.18 -2.93
C ALA A 135 -1.37 6.54 -1.74
N VAL A 136 -0.80 6.62 -0.54
CA VAL A 136 -1.45 6.07 0.67
C VAL A 136 -2.75 6.80 0.97
N ARG A 137 -2.79 8.14 0.88
CA ARG A 137 -4.02 8.93 1.08
C ARG A 137 -5.15 8.48 0.16
N LYS A 138 -4.84 8.26 -1.12
CA LYS A 138 -5.80 7.80 -2.14
C LYS A 138 -6.31 6.39 -1.85
N LEU A 139 -5.42 5.48 -1.45
CA LEU A 139 -5.82 4.13 -1.04
C LEU A 139 -6.70 4.15 0.21
N LEU A 140 -6.32 4.92 1.24
CA LEU A 140 -7.13 5.07 2.45
C LEU A 140 -8.53 5.61 2.12
N ALA A 141 -8.63 6.66 1.31
CA ALA A 141 -9.91 7.21 0.88
C ALA A 141 -10.77 6.20 0.10
N LEU A 142 -10.16 5.36 -0.74
CA LEU A 142 -10.84 4.28 -1.43
C LEU A 142 -11.32 3.20 -0.45
N PHE A 143 -10.48 2.83 0.52
CA PHE A 143 -10.79 1.76 1.48
C PHE A 143 -11.87 2.20 2.48
N ASP A 144 -11.90 3.48 2.82
CA ASP A 144 -12.89 4.08 3.71
C ASP A 144 -14.31 4.05 3.14
N LEU A 145 -14.49 3.79 1.84
CA LEU A 145 -15.81 3.54 1.24
C LEU A 145 -16.47 2.24 1.73
N ASN A 146 -15.70 1.35 2.35
CA ASN A 146 -16.22 0.14 2.98
C ASN A 146 -15.72 0.04 4.43
N PRO A 147 -16.60 0.22 5.44
CA PRO A 147 -16.20 0.20 6.85
C PRO A 147 -15.57 -1.11 7.31
N GLU A 148 -16.03 -2.25 6.77
CA GLU A 148 -15.46 -3.57 7.08
C GLU A 148 -14.03 -3.69 6.54
N LEU A 149 -13.75 -3.19 5.34
CA LEU A 149 -12.40 -3.14 4.79
C LEU A 149 -11.48 -2.28 5.67
N ARG A 150 -11.93 -1.09 6.08
CA ARG A 150 -11.16 -0.22 7.00
C ARG A 150 -10.78 -0.98 8.28
N GLU A 151 -11.75 -1.62 8.93
CA GLU A 151 -11.52 -2.35 10.17
C GLU A 151 -10.54 -3.50 9.98
N LEU A 152 -10.77 -4.37 8.99
CA LEU A 152 -9.93 -5.53 8.73
C LEU A 152 -8.50 -5.12 8.35
N TYR A 153 -8.36 -4.09 7.50
CA TYR A 153 -7.05 -3.67 7.01
C TYR A 153 -6.25 -2.92 8.08
N ALA A 154 -6.88 -2.01 8.83
CA ALA A 154 -6.21 -1.37 9.97
C ALA A 154 -5.91 -2.37 11.11
N GLY A 155 -6.74 -3.41 11.26
CA GLY A 155 -6.47 -4.59 12.07
C GLY A 155 -5.17 -5.26 11.66
N LYS A 156 -5.10 -5.69 10.40
CA LYS A 156 -3.95 -6.35 9.78
C LYS A 156 -2.66 -5.55 9.91
N LEU A 157 -2.67 -4.25 9.57
CA LEU A 157 -1.48 -3.39 9.65
C LEU A 157 -0.91 -3.33 11.07
N GLY A 158 -1.78 -3.25 12.08
CA GLY A 158 -1.35 -3.26 13.49
C GLY A 158 -0.74 -4.59 13.91
N SER A 159 -1.31 -5.71 13.46
CA SER A 159 -0.75 -7.05 13.71
C SER A 159 0.61 -7.24 13.03
N ASP A 160 0.74 -6.80 11.78
CA ASP A 160 1.96 -6.87 11.00
C ASP A 160 3.08 -6.00 11.59
N ALA A 161 2.73 -4.85 12.18
CA ALA A 161 3.69 -3.97 12.85
C ALA A 161 4.13 -4.49 14.22
N GLY A 162 3.24 -5.18 14.96
CA GLY A 162 3.49 -5.72 16.30
C GLY A 162 4.15 -7.10 16.32
N GLY A 163 4.17 -7.82 15.20
CA GLY A 163 4.82 -9.12 15.10
C GLY A 163 6.35 -8.99 15.19
N GLU A 164 6.95 -9.56 16.24
CA GLU A 164 8.42 -9.68 16.40
C GLU A 164 9.05 -10.68 15.41
N LEU A 165 8.23 -11.41 14.67
CA LEU A 165 8.65 -12.49 13.79
C LEU A 165 9.08 -11.99 12.40
N GLU A 166 10.39 -12.11 12.17
CA GLU A 166 11.12 -12.10 10.89
C GLU A 166 11.41 -10.73 10.25
N GLY A 167 12.66 -10.58 9.77
CA GLY A 167 13.26 -9.39 9.15
C GLY A 167 12.66 -8.94 7.82
N THR A 168 11.33 -8.94 7.71
CA THR A 168 10.55 -8.45 6.56
C THR A 168 10.47 -6.92 6.57
N TYR A 169 10.33 -6.34 7.76
CA TYR A 169 10.20 -4.90 7.95
C TYR A 169 11.42 -4.35 8.70
N THR A 170 11.94 -3.21 8.25
CA THR A 170 12.84 -2.41 9.08
C THR A 170 12.06 -1.83 10.27
N ARG A 171 12.81 -1.30 11.26
CA ARG A 171 12.19 -0.59 12.38
C ARG A 171 11.30 0.55 11.88
N ASP A 172 11.80 1.34 10.94
CA ASP A 172 11.07 2.48 10.38
C ASP A 172 9.78 2.04 9.68
N THR A 173 9.80 0.94 8.91
CA THR A 173 8.59 0.40 8.29
C THR A 173 7.57 0.00 9.37
N ARG A 174 7.98 -0.73 10.42
CA ARG A 174 7.06 -1.09 11.51
C ARG A 174 6.47 0.12 12.21
N ASP A 175 7.29 1.13 12.49
CA ASP A 175 6.86 2.34 13.18
C ASP A 175 5.82 3.11 12.35
N ILE A 176 6.03 3.23 11.04
CA ILE A 176 5.07 3.85 10.12
C ILE A 176 3.76 3.03 10.05
N LEU A 177 3.84 1.71 9.86
CA LEU A 177 2.65 0.83 9.80
C LEU A 177 1.86 0.87 11.11
N SER A 178 2.55 0.90 12.26
CA SER A 178 1.93 1.03 13.58
C SER A 178 1.19 2.34 13.72
N ARG A 179 1.81 3.48 13.37
CA ARG A 179 1.17 4.80 13.42
C ARG A 179 -0.03 4.91 12.46
N LEU A 180 0.10 4.36 11.25
CA LEU A 180 -1.02 4.25 10.29
C LEU A 180 -2.19 3.50 10.92
N ALA A 181 -1.95 2.27 11.41
CA ALA A 181 -2.99 1.43 12.00
C ALA A 181 -3.66 2.10 13.20
N GLN A 182 -2.88 2.69 14.11
CA GLN A 182 -3.39 3.34 15.31
C GLN A 182 -4.25 4.56 14.99
N ARG A 183 -3.82 5.43 14.06
CA ARG A 183 -4.64 6.59 13.67
C ARG A 183 -5.87 6.13 12.91
N TRP A 184 -5.73 5.20 11.97
CA TRP A 184 -6.83 4.77 11.10
C TRP A 184 -7.95 4.03 11.84
N ARG A 185 -7.65 3.32 12.95
CA ARG A 185 -8.68 2.69 13.80
C ARG A 185 -9.62 3.70 14.47
N LYS A 186 -9.21 4.95 14.64
CA LYS A 186 -10.08 5.98 15.22
C LYS A 186 -11.13 6.39 14.18
N PRO A 187 -12.45 6.23 14.45
CA PRO A 187 -13.52 6.42 13.46
C PRO A 187 -13.53 7.81 12.80
N GLU A 188 -13.13 8.84 13.52
CA GLU A 188 -13.13 10.23 13.06
C GLU A 188 -11.91 10.60 12.20
N SER A 189 -10.94 9.70 12.06
CA SER A 189 -9.70 10.03 11.34
C SER A 189 -9.92 10.08 9.84
N THR A 190 -9.50 11.19 9.24
CA THR A 190 -9.46 11.35 7.79
C THR A 190 -8.19 10.73 7.19
N PRO A 191 -8.19 10.33 5.91
CA PRO A 191 -7.00 9.86 5.21
C PRO A 191 -5.77 10.78 5.37
N ASP A 192 -5.97 12.10 5.32
CA ASP A 192 -4.91 13.10 5.50
C ASP A 192 -4.28 13.04 6.89
N GLU A 193 -5.09 12.89 7.93
CA GLU A 193 -4.62 12.79 9.30
C GLU A 193 -3.88 11.49 9.55
N VAL A 194 -4.35 10.39 8.95
CA VAL A 194 -3.70 9.08 9.02
C VAL A 194 -2.31 9.13 8.37
N VAL A 195 -2.19 9.66 7.15
CA VAL A 195 -0.90 9.81 6.45
C VAL A 195 0.04 10.75 7.20
N ARG A 196 -0.49 11.88 7.70
CA ARG A 196 0.30 12.84 8.49
C ARG A 196 0.84 12.21 9.77
N ALA A 197 0.04 11.41 10.47
CA ALA A 197 0.47 10.68 11.66
C ALA A 197 1.56 9.64 11.33
N ALA A 198 1.44 8.98 10.19
CA ALA A 198 2.41 8.01 9.70
C ALA A 198 3.80 8.63 9.49
N LEU A 199 3.85 9.76 8.78
CA LEU A 199 5.06 10.42 8.32
C LEU A 199 5.74 11.32 9.34
N ARG A 200 4.99 11.95 10.25
CA ARG A 200 5.59 12.88 11.22
C ARG A 200 6.69 12.23 12.07
N GLY A 201 6.62 10.90 12.28
CA GLY A 201 7.40 10.25 13.33
C GLY A 201 7.06 10.85 14.69
N ASP A 202 7.52 10.22 15.78
CA ASP A 202 7.89 11.09 16.89
C ASP A 202 9.12 11.84 16.38
N ALA A 203 8.96 13.13 16.03
CA ALA A 203 10.09 14.02 16.26
C ALA A 203 10.48 13.75 17.72
N PRO A 204 11.74 13.41 18.03
CA PRO A 204 12.10 13.25 19.41
C PRO A 204 11.77 14.58 20.08
N SER A 205 10.71 14.59 20.89
CA SER A 205 10.67 15.42 22.08
C SER A 205 11.70 14.85 23.04
N THR A 206 12.96 14.78 22.60
CA THR A 206 14.07 14.98 23.52
C THR A 206 13.73 16.30 24.19
N PRO A 207 13.43 16.33 25.51
CA PRO A 207 13.39 17.59 26.21
C PRO A 207 14.74 18.24 25.91
N VAL A 208 14.70 19.36 25.19
CA VAL A 208 15.89 20.18 24.98
C VAL A 208 16.41 20.45 26.38
N PRO A 209 17.64 20.03 26.73
CA PRO A 209 18.17 20.27 28.06
C PRO A 209 18.01 21.75 28.38
N PRO A 210 17.56 22.14 29.59
CA PRO A 210 17.37 23.53 29.92
C PRO A 210 18.65 24.32 29.62
N GLY A 211 18.55 25.31 28.72
CA GLY A 211 19.64 26.20 28.33
C GLY A 211 20.12 26.14 26.88
N TRP A 212 19.55 25.30 26.00
CA TRP A 212 19.95 25.25 24.59
C TRP A 212 19.10 26.15 23.69
N ILE A 213 19.74 27.09 22.98
CA ILE A 213 19.12 27.97 21.99
C ILE A 213 19.26 27.33 20.62
N VAL A 214 18.15 26.89 20.04
CA VAL A 214 18.11 26.40 18.64
C VAL A 214 17.88 27.62 17.74
N HIS A 215 18.95 28.16 17.16
CA HIS A 215 18.81 29.13 16.08
C HIS A 215 18.34 28.40 14.81
N ARG A 216 17.14 28.72 14.34
CA ARG A 216 16.75 28.44 12.95
C ARG A 216 17.27 29.59 12.09
N LEU A 217 18.19 29.29 11.18
CA LEU A 217 18.39 30.08 9.97
C LEU A 217 17.44 29.55 8.90
#